data_AF-D3CVC5-F1
#
_entry.id   AF-D3CVC5-F1
#
_cell.length_a   1.000
_cell.length_b   1.000
_cell.length_c   1.000
_cell.angle_alpha   90.00
_cell.angle_beta   90.00
_cell.angle_gamma   90.00
#
_symmetry.space_group_name_H-M   'P 1'
#
loop_
_entity.id
_entity.type
_entity.pdbx_description
1 polymer ?
#
loop_
_entity_poly.entity_id
_entity_poly.type
_entity_poly.pdbx_seq_one_letter_code
_entity_poly.pdbx_strand_id
1 'polypeptide(L)'
;KDVSIVNLAITDISAALARGDADAGVTVEPLSTAYLQANPTAHKIDGADASPMVQYLITTRKVLSDPAKQAALGDFLQRWVKAVDWRDSHTEEYIDKYYVEQLKVPVSTAKVLVGTGVPSTFVPIDANSIGGAQKLADLFYSSGVLPKKVDISKVFDARYNSAVREAQK
;
A
#
# COMPACT_ATOMS: atom_id res chain seq x y z
N LYS A 1 -24.80 -14.13 -10.45
CA LYS A 1 -24.17 -13.02 -9.68
C LYS A 1 -24.21 -13.50 -8.26
N ASP A 2 -23.05 -13.88 -7.73
CA ASP A 2 -23.01 -14.78 -6.59
C ASP A 2 -22.80 -14.02 -5.27
N VAL A 3 -22.69 -12.68 -5.36
CA VAL A 3 -22.57 -11.75 -4.23
C VAL A 3 -23.39 -10.48 -4.52
N SER A 4 -23.88 -9.84 -3.45
CA SER A 4 -24.46 -8.50 -3.46
C SER A 4 -23.46 -7.51 -2.87
N ILE A 5 -23.04 -6.50 -3.64
CA ILE A 5 -22.03 -5.52 -3.21
C ILE A 5 -22.71 -4.37 -2.48
N VAL A 6 -22.23 -4.07 -1.27
CA VAL A 6 -22.62 -2.90 -0.47
C VAL A 6 -21.42 -1.97 -0.34
N ASN A 7 -21.57 -0.71 -0.76
CA ASN A 7 -20.52 0.30 -0.65
C ASN A 7 -20.60 0.99 0.71
N LEU A 8 -19.59 0.78 1.56
CA LEU A 8 -19.46 1.39 2.88
C LEU A 8 -18.14 2.16 2.97
N ALA A 9 -18.09 3.17 3.85
CA ALA A 9 -16.81 3.72 4.27
C ALA A 9 -16.03 2.62 5.01
N ILE A 10 -14.71 2.56 4.81
CA ILE A 10 -13.84 1.52 5.42
C ILE A 10 -14.00 1.50 6.95
N THR A 11 -14.22 2.67 7.56
CA THR A 11 -14.44 2.84 9.01
C THR A 11 -15.73 2.18 9.51
N ASP A 12 -16.71 1.95 8.64
CA ASP A 12 -18.04 1.45 9.01
C ASP A 12 -18.15 -0.07 8.83
N ILE A 13 -17.20 -0.69 8.12
CA ILE A 13 -17.22 -2.12 7.77
C ILE A 13 -17.27 -2.99 9.02
N SER A 14 -16.41 -2.73 10.02
CA SER A 14 -16.37 -3.49 11.28
C SER A 14 -17.73 -3.49 11.99
N ALA A 15 -18.43 -2.35 11.99
CA ALA A 15 -19.74 -2.24 12.64
C ALA A 15 -20.84 -2.95 11.83
N ALA A 16 -20.79 -2.88 10.51
CA ALA A 16 -21.71 -3.60 9.63
C ALA A 16 -21.57 -5.13 9.79
N LEU A 17 -20.34 -5.64 9.85
CA LEU A 17 -20.07 -7.06 10.11
C LEU A 17 -20.56 -7.48 11.49
N ALA A 18 -20.30 -6.69 12.53
CA ALA A 18 -20.73 -7.00 13.90
C ALA A 18 -22.26 -7.02 14.06
N ARG A 19 -23.00 -6.22 13.28
CA ARG A 19 -24.47 -6.21 13.28
C ARG A 19 -25.10 -7.30 12.39
N GLY A 20 -24.31 -7.96 11.53
CA GLY A 20 -24.82 -8.90 10.53
C GLY A 20 -25.46 -8.22 9.32
N ASP A 21 -25.17 -6.93 9.08
CA ASP A 21 -25.63 -6.21 7.88
C ASP A 21 -24.88 -6.67 6.61
N ALA A 22 -23.73 -7.33 6.77
CA ALA A 22 -22.92 -7.92 5.71
C ALA A 22 -22.25 -9.21 6.20
N ASP A 23 -22.11 -10.19 5.30
CA ASP A 23 -21.50 -11.49 5.61
C ASP A 23 -19.96 -11.48 5.52
N ALA A 24 -19.39 -10.56 4.74
CA ALA A 24 -17.94 -10.42 4.53
C ALA A 24 -17.58 -8.96 4.22
N GLY A 25 -16.35 -8.55 4.56
CA GLY A 25 -15.87 -7.18 4.38
C GLY A 25 -14.40 -7.11 3.95
N VAL A 26 -14.10 -6.16 3.05
CA VAL A 26 -12.73 -5.87 2.61
C VAL A 26 -12.19 -4.71 3.45
N THR A 27 -11.17 -4.97 4.27
CA THR A 27 -10.64 -4.02 5.27
C THR A 27 -9.11 -3.88 5.14
N VAL A 28 -8.53 -2.93 5.88
CA VAL A 28 -7.09 -2.63 5.94
C VAL A 28 -6.61 -2.64 7.40
N GLU A 29 -5.32 -2.82 7.61
CA GLU A 29 -4.72 -2.59 8.94
C GLU A 29 -4.77 -1.09 9.30
N PRO A 30 -4.95 -0.72 10.59
CA PRO A 30 -5.08 -1.57 11.78
C PRO A 30 -6.50 -2.13 12.03
N LEU A 31 -7.49 -1.78 11.20
CA LEU A 31 -8.91 -2.09 11.44
C LEU A 31 -9.19 -3.60 11.39
N SER A 32 -8.51 -4.32 10.51
CA SER A 32 -8.58 -5.78 10.40
C SER A 32 -8.15 -6.47 11.69
N THR A 33 -6.97 -6.12 12.22
CA THR A 33 -6.47 -6.64 13.51
C THR A 33 -7.45 -6.34 14.64
N ALA A 34 -7.92 -5.09 14.74
CA ALA A 34 -8.84 -4.70 15.80
C ALA A 34 -10.17 -5.48 15.75
N TYR A 35 -10.72 -5.69 14.55
CA TYR A 35 -11.95 -6.45 14.36
C TYR A 35 -11.77 -7.93 14.75
N LEU A 36 -10.70 -8.58 14.31
CA LEU A 36 -10.41 -9.99 14.63
C LEU A 36 -10.18 -10.21 16.13
N GLN A 37 -9.53 -9.26 16.83
CA GLN A 37 -9.35 -9.32 18.27
C GLN A 37 -10.69 -9.22 19.03
N ALA A 38 -11.61 -8.39 18.55
CA ALA A 38 -12.92 -8.22 19.15
C ALA A 38 -13.91 -9.36 18.80
N ASN A 39 -13.65 -10.11 17.72
CA ASN A 39 -14.55 -11.14 17.19
C ASN A 39 -13.80 -12.46 16.93
N PRO A 40 -13.56 -13.31 17.96
CA PRO A 40 -12.72 -14.50 17.85
C PRO A 40 -13.21 -15.59 16.88
N THR A 41 -14.48 -15.56 16.48
CA THR A 41 -15.07 -16.47 15.49
C THR A 41 -14.89 -16.00 14.05
N ALA A 42 -14.53 -14.73 13.85
CA ALA A 42 -14.21 -14.20 12.54
C ALA A 42 -12.84 -14.72 12.09
N HIS A 43 -12.70 -14.94 10.78
CA HIS A 43 -11.45 -15.40 10.17
C HIS A 43 -11.18 -14.60 8.91
N LYS A 44 -9.89 -14.36 8.64
CA LYS A 44 -9.45 -13.82 7.37
C LYS A 44 -9.53 -14.93 6.32
N ILE A 45 -10.02 -14.61 5.12
CA ILE A 45 -9.99 -15.56 3.99
C ILE A 45 -8.60 -15.52 3.37
N ASP A 46 -7.88 -16.64 3.44
CA ASP A 46 -6.57 -16.80 2.82
C ASP A 46 -6.67 -16.81 1.29
N GLY A 47 -5.63 -16.32 0.61
CA GLY A 47 -5.53 -16.34 -0.86
C GLY A 47 -6.15 -15.13 -1.58
N ALA A 48 -6.85 -14.23 -0.88
CA ALA A 48 -7.24 -12.93 -1.42
C ALA A 48 -6.03 -11.98 -1.64
N ASP A 49 -4.91 -12.26 -0.96
CA ASP A 49 -3.69 -11.45 -0.97
C ASP A 49 -2.74 -11.75 -2.15
N ALA A 50 -3.19 -12.50 -3.17
CA ALA A 50 -2.30 -13.03 -4.21
C ALA A 50 -1.70 -11.97 -5.17
N SER A 51 -2.13 -10.72 -5.08
CA SER A 51 -1.52 -9.63 -5.86
C SER A 51 -0.54 -8.86 -4.98
N PRO A 52 0.74 -8.71 -5.39
CA PRO A 52 1.65 -7.83 -4.67
C PRO A 52 1.04 -6.44 -4.57
N MET A 53 0.98 -5.90 -3.35
CA MET A 53 0.48 -4.56 -3.10
C MET A 53 1.54 -3.56 -3.59
N VAL A 54 1.35 -3.04 -4.81
CA VAL A 54 2.25 -2.04 -5.38
C VAL A 54 1.76 -0.64 -5.01
N GLN A 55 2.63 0.15 -4.40
CA GLN A 55 2.41 1.57 -4.15
C GLN A 55 3.21 2.40 -5.15
N TYR A 56 2.65 3.53 -5.58
CA TYR A 56 3.27 4.42 -6.56
C TYR A 56 3.50 5.80 -5.94
N LEU A 57 4.70 6.36 -6.17
CA LEU A 57 4.90 7.79 -6.01
C LEU A 57 4.40 8.49 -7.28
N ILE A 58 3.41 9.36 -7.11
CA ILE A 58 2.79 10.10 -8.22
C ILE A 58 3.15 11.57 -8.10
N THR A 59 3.56 12.17 -9.21
CA THR A 59 3.81 13.62 -9.31
C THR A 59 3.23 14.18 -10.61
N THR A 60 3.23 15.50 -10.76
CA THR A 60 2.69 16.17 -11.94
C THR A 60 3.76 16.45 -12.98
N ARG A 61 3.37 16.52 -14.26
CA ARG A 61 4.26 16.96 -15.34
C ARG A 61 4.83 18.37 -15.10
N LYS A 62 4.09 19.22 -14.40
CA LYS A 62 4.53 20.58 -13.99
C LYS A 62 5.71 20.54 -13.00
N VAL A 63 5.69 19.60 -12.05
CA VAL A 63 6.84 19.39 -11.16
C VAL A 63 8.02 18.84 -11.96
N LEU A 64 7.76 17.90 -12.86
CA LEU A 64 8.78 17.30 -13.72
C LEU A 64 9.27 18.21 -14.86
N SER A 65 8.74 19.41 -15.06
CA SER A 65 9.26 20.37 -16.04
C SER A 65 10.22 21.39 -15.44
N ASP A 66 10.31 21.45 -14.11
CA ASP A 66 11.17 22.37 -13.36
C ASP A 66 12.45 21.63 -12.92
N PRO A 67 13.65 21.99 -13.42
CA PRO A 67 14.89 21.29 -13.09
C PRO A 67 15.21 21.27 -11.59
N ALA A 68 14.89 22.34 -10.86
CA ALA A 68 15.15 22.40 -9.43
C ALA A 68 14.24 21.44 -8.66
N LYS A 69 12.96 21.36 -9.05
CA LYS A 69 12.01 20.41 -8.44
C LYS A 69 12.30 18.97 -8.84
N GLN A 70 12.73 18.72 -10.07
CA GLN A 70 13.18 17.39 -10.48
C GLN A 70 14.34 16.91 -9.62
N ALA A 71 15.34 17.77 -9.37
CA ALA A 71 16.48 17.44 -8.53
C ALA A 71 16.06 17.18 -7.07
N ALA A 72 15.20 18.04 -6.52
CA ALA A 72 14.65 17.86 -5.17
C ALA A 72 13.86 16.55 -5.03
N LEU A 73 13.07 16.18 -6.04
CA LEU A 73 12.33 14.91 -6.05
C LEU A 73 13.27 13.70 -6.09
N GLY A 74 14.36 13.79 -6.84
CA GLY A 74 15.40 12.75 -6.89
C GLY A 74 16.13 12.58 -5.55
N ASP A 75 16.46 13.68 -4.87
CA ASP A 75 17.05 13.64 -3.51
C ASP A 75 16.06 13.05 -2.49
N PHE A 76 14.81 13.51 -2.51
CA PHE A 76 13.75 12.98 -1.64
C PHE A 76 13.58 11.46 -1.81
N LEU A 77 13.53 10.97 -3.06
CA LEU A 77 13.41 9.55 -3.36
C LEU A 77 14.56 8.73 -2.76
N GLN A 78 15.80 9.19 -2.88
CA GLN A 78 16.96 8.50 -2.32
C GLN A 78 16.91 8.45 -0.79
N ARG A 79 16.46 9.52 -0.13
CA ARG A 79 16.29 9.55 1.33
C ARG A 79 15.18 8.60 1.77
N TRP A 80 14.09 8.53 1.00
CA TRP A 80 12.99 7.63 1.32
C TRP A 80 13.40 6.16 1.20
N VAL A 81 14.14 5.79 0.15
CA VAL A 81 14.73 4.45 0.02
C VAL A 81 15.53 4.08 1.27
N LYS A 82 16.49 4.93 1.66
CA LYS A 82 17.32 4.70 2.85
C LYS A 82 16.53 4.62 4.14
N ALA A 83 15.46 5.42 4.27
CA ALA A 83 14.60 5.40 5.45
C ALA A 83 13.80 4.08 5.56
N VAL A 84 13.36 3.52 4.43
CA VAL A 84 12.69 2.21 4.39
C VAL A 84 13.67 1.09 4.74
N ASP A 85 14.87 1.11 4.16
CA ASP A 85 15.91 0.12 4.49
C ASP A 85 16.33 0.19 5.97
N TRP A 86 16.43 1.40 6.53
CA TRP A 86 16.69 1.61 7.95
C TRP A 86 15.56 1.06 8.81
N ARG A 87 14.30 1.40 8.48
CA ARG A 87 13.11 0.91 9.21
C ARG A 87 13.09 -0.62 9.28
N ASP A 88 13.35 -1.27 8.16
CA ASP A 88 13.26 -2.73 8.05
C ASP A 88 14.42 -3.42 8.81
N SER A 89 15.62 -2.82 8.79
CA SER A 89 16.79 -3.31 9.55
C SER A 89 16.79 -2.93 11.04
N HIS A 90 16.00 -1.94 11.46
CA HIS A 90 15.92 -1.43 12.83
C HIS A 90 14.49 -1.54 13.38
N THR A 91 13.82 -2.66 13.10
CA THR A 91 12.39 -2.85 13.42
C THR A 91 12.05 -2.58 14.89
N GLU A 92 12.85 -3.04 15.85
CA GLU A 92 12.58 -2.83 17.28
C GLU A 92 12.70 -1.36 17.69
N GLU A 93 13.75 -0.68 17.21
CA GLU A 93 13.96 0.75 17.47
C GLU A 93 12.86 1.59 16.81
N TYR A 94 12.47 1.23 15.59
CA TYR A 94 11.34 1.87 14.91
C TYR A 94 10.03 1.72 15.69
N ILE A 95 9.75 0.52 16.22
CA ILE A 95 8.57 0.28 17.08
C ILE A 95 8.62 1.17 18.33
N ASP A 96 9.75 1.21 19.02
CA ASP A 96 9.91 2.02 20.24
C ASP A 96 9.72 3.51 19.96
N LYS A 97 10.43 4.05 18.98
CA LYS A 97 10.44 5.50 18.69
C LYS A 97 9.16 5.99 18.03
N TYR A 98 8.70 5.31 17.00
CA TYR A 98 7.57 5.80 16.22
C TYR A 98 6.23 5.41 16.86
N TYR A 99 6.02 4.13 17.16
CA TYR A 99 4.72 3.68 17.66
C TYR A 99 4.54 3.96 19.16
N VAL A 100 5.52 3.62 19.99
CA VAL A 100 5.37 3.73 21.46
C VAL A 100 5.61 5.16 21.93
N GLU A 101 6.76 5.75 21.62
CA GLU A 101 7.13 7.08 22.10
C GLU A 101 6.30 8.17 21.44
N GLN A 102 6.18 8.18 20.11
CA GLN A 102 5.49 9.24 19.38
C GLN A 102 3.97 9.04 19.29
N LEU A 103 3.50 7.87 18.83
CA LEU A 103 2.06 7.62 18.64
C LEU A 103 1.32 7.12 19.89
N LYS A 104 2.04 6.84 20.99
CA LYS A 104 1.47 6.31 22.25
C LYS A 104 0.68 5.01 22.07
N VAL A 105 1.06 4.19 21.09
CA VAL A 105 0.47 2.87 20.85
C VAL A 105 1.13 1.85 21.79
N PRO A 106 0.37 0.95 22.44
CA PRO A 106 0.95 -0.12 23.23
C PRO A 106 1.91 -0.98 22.41
N VAL A 107 3.06 -1.36 23.00
CA VAL A 107 4.11 -2.12 22.30
C VAL A 107 3.59 -3.44 21.71
N SER A 108 2.64 -4.10 22.37
CA SER A 108 2.00 -5.33 21.87
C SER A 108 1.23 -5.09 20.58
N THR A 109 0.42 -4.04 20.52
CA THR A 109 -0.31 -3.62 19.31
C THR A 109 0.67 -3.20 18.22
N ALA A 110 1.70 -2.41 18.55
CA ALA A 110 2.71 -1.97 17.60
C ALA A 110 3.45 -3.15 16.94
N LYS A 111 3.81 -4.18 17.72
CA LYS A 111 4.42 -5.41 17.21
C LYS A 111 3.51 -6.15 16.24
N VAL A 112 2.20 -6.21 16.50
CA VAL A 112 1.25 -6.83 15.57
C VAL A 112 1.16 -6.02 14.27
N LEU A 113 1.09 -4.69 14.35
CA LEU A 113 0.99 -3.83 13.18
C LEU A 113 2.24 -3.87 12.30
N VAL A 114 3.42 -3.90 12.91
CA VAL A 114 4.67 -4.04 12.13
C VAL A 114 4.86 -5.47 11.62
N GLY A 115 4.50 -6.48 12.41
CA GLY A 115 4.61 -7.89 12.01
C GLY A 115 3.61 -8.33 10.94
N THR A 116 2.49 -7.62 10.78
CA THR A 116 1.55 -7.81 9.66
C THR A 116 1.98 -7.06 8.40
N GLY A 117 2.92 -6.12 8.51
CA GLY A 117 3.52 -5.43 7.38
C GLY A 117 4.46 -6.35 6.60
N VAL A 118 4.26 -6.43 5.29
CA VAL A 118 5.24 -7.04 4.39
C VAL A 118 6.40 -6.03 4.21
N PRO A 119 7.68 -6.44 4.35
CA PRO A 119 8.81 -5.58 4.03
C PRO A 119 8.64 -4.99 2.63
N SER A 120 8.65 -3.67 2.55
CA SER A 120 8.41 -2.96 1.30
C SER A 120 9.75 -2.64 0.67
N THR A 121 10.03 -3.16 -0.52
CA THR A 121 11.22 -2.77 -1.28
C THR A 121 10.84 -1.88 -2.45
N PHE A 122 11.71 -0.92 -2.78
CA PHE A 122 11.55 -0.17 -4.02
C PHE A 122 11.97 -1.05 -5.20
N VAL A 123 11.13 -1.04 -6.24
CA VAL A 123 11.38 -1.76 -7.49
C VAL A 123 11.49 -0.77 -8.65
N PRO A 124 12.30 -1.06 -9.68
CA PRO A 124 12.40 -0.19 -10.84
C PRO A 124 11.07 -0.12 -11.60
N ILE A 125 10.85 1.02 -12.24
CA ILE A 125 9.82 1.17 -13.26
C ILE A 125 10.36 0.51 -14.54
N ASP A 126 9.97 -0.74 -14.78
CA ASP A 126 10.36 -1.54 -15.94
C ASP A 126 9.14 -2.22 -16.59
N ALA A 127 9.38 -3.09 -17.58
CA ALA A 127 8.31 -3.79 -18.28
C ALA A 127 7.46 -4.69 -17.37
N ASN A 128 8.03 -5.23 -16.29
CA ASN A 128 7.30 -6.06 -15.33
C ASN A 128 6.36 -5.21 -14.47
N SER A 129 6.88 -4.12 -13.89
CA SER A 129 6.10 -3.16 -13.10
C SER A 129 4.95 -2.54 -13.92
N ILE A 130 5.23 -2.13 -15.15
CA ILE A 130 4.24 -1.57 -16.07
C ILE A 130 3.22 -2.64 -16.49
N GLY A 131 3.68 -3.86 -16.80
CA GLY A 131 2.81 -4.96 -17.18
C GLY A 131 1.84 -5.38 -16.08
N GLY A 132 2.30 -5.41 -14.82
CA GLY A 132 1.44 -5.64 -13.65
C GLY A 132 0.35 -4.56 -13.50
N ALA A 133 0.73 -3.29 -13.62
CA ALA A 133 -0.21 -2.17 -13.57
C ALA A 133 -1.24 -2.22 -14.71
N GLN A 134 -0.81 -2.60 -15.92
CA GLN A 134 -1.71 -2.72 -17.07
C GLN A 134 -2.72 -3.86 -16.89
N LYS A 135 -2.29 -5.01 -16.33
CA LYS A 135 -3.21 -6.11 -16.00
C LYS A 135 -4.30 -5.66 -15.01
N LEU A 136 -3.93 -4.84 -14.02
CA LEU A 136 -4.89 -4.28 -13.07
C LEU A 136 -5.87 -3.31 -13.76
N ALA A 137 -5.36 -2.43 -14.63
CA ALA A 137 -6.20 -1.52 -15.41
C ALA A 137 -7.18 -2.27 -16.33
N ASP A 138 -6.72 -3.34 -16.97
CA ASP A 138 -7.54 -4.21 -17.82
C ASP A 138 -8.60 -4.96 -17.01
N LEU A 139 -8.24 -5.46 -15.80
CA LEU A 139 -9.20 -6.05 -14.87
C LEU A 139 -10.30 -5.05 -14.50
N PHE A 140 -9.92 -3.81 -14.13
CA PHE A 140 -10.89 -2.77 -13.76
C PHE A 140 -11.82 -2.41 -14.93
N TYR A 141 -11.31 -2.40 -16.16
CA TYR A 141 -12.14 -2.22 -17.34
C TYR A 141 -13.10 -3.39 -17.56
N SER A 142 -12.61 -4.64 -17.49
CA SER A 142 -13.43 -5.85 -17.66
C SER A 142 -14.53 -5.99 -16.61
N SER A 143 -14.28 -5.49 -15.39
CA SER A 143 -15.23 -5.47 -14.28
C SER A 143 -16.19 -4.27 -14.32
N GLY A 144 -16.08 -3.39 -15.32
CA GLY A 144 -16.92 -2.20 -15.48
C GLY A 144 -16.62 -1.04 -14.53
N VAL A 145 -15.53 -1.10 -13.76
CA VAL A 145 -15.08 -0.02 -12.87
C VAL A 145 -14.53 1.14 -13.69
N LEU A 146 -13.73 0.85 -14.72
CA LEU A 146 -13.28 1.86 -15.67
C LEU A 146 -14.24 1.91 -16.85
N PRO A 147 -14.76 3.10 -17.23
CA PRO A 147 -15.71 3.22 -18.34
C PRO A 147 -15.07 3.02 -19.71
N LYS A 148 -13.73 2.99 -19.79
CA LYS A 148 -12.97 2.86 -21.03
C LYS A 148 -11.61 2.24 -20.73
N LYS A 149 -11.09 1.49 -21.70
CA LYS A 149 -9.75 0.92 -21.63
C LYS A 149 -8.71 2.04 -21.56
N VAL A 150 -7.73 1.89 -20.69
CA VAL A 150 -6.63 2.84 -20.51
C VAL A 150 -5.30 2.16 -20.78
N ASP A 151 -4.40 2.89 -21.42
CA ASP A 151 -3.00 2.50 -21.55
C ASP A 151 -2.22 3.20 -20.42
N ILE A 152 -1.94 2.46 -19.35
CA ILE A 152 -1.31 3.00 -18.14
C ILE A 152 0.20 3.20 -18.34
N SER A 153 0.80 2.59 -19.36
CA SER A 153 2.24 2.76 -19.64
C SER A 153 2.63 4.23 -19.86
N LYS A 154 1.68 5.05 -20.36
CA LYS A 154 1.88 6.47 -20.69
C LYS A 154 2.08 7.39 -19.48
N VAL A 155 1.81 6.93 -18.26
CA VAL A 155 1.95 7.73 -17.03
C VAL A 155 3.18 7.36 -16.20
N PHE A 156 3.90 6.30 -16.58
CA PHE A 156 5.13 5.90 -15.91
C PHE A 156 6.31 6.76 -16.37
N ASP A 157 7.19 7.11 -15.43
CA ASP A 157 8.40 7.87 -15.67
C ASP A 157 9.59 7.20 -14.96
N ALA A 158 10.47 6.61 -15.76
CA ALA A 158 11.58 5.78 -15.26
C ALA A 158 12.84 6.58 -14.90
N ARG A 159 12.82 7.92 -14.94
CA ARG A 159 14.03 8.75 -14.81
C ARG A 159 14.79 8.58 -13.48
N TYR A 160 14.10 8.15 -12.43
CA TYR A 160 14.68 7.97 -11.09
C TYR A 160 15.13 6.53 -10.79
N ASN A 161 14.98 5.59 -11.73
CA ASN A 161 15.36 4.19 -11.51
C ASN A 161 16.83 4.02 -11.08
N SER A 162 17.75 4.81 -11.65
CA SER A 162 19.17 4.75 -11.27
C SER A 162 19.40 5.26 -9.84
N ALA A 163 18.83 6.41 -9.50
CA ALA A 163 18.94 7.01 -8.17
C ALA A 163 18.37 6.09 -7.07
N VAL A 164 17.23 5.45 -7.33
CA VAL A 164 16.65 4.45 -6.43
C VAL A 164 17.61 3.27 -6.24
N ARG A 165 18.13 2.69 -7.34
CA ARG A 165 19.07 1.57 -7.28
C ARG A 165 20.37 1.91 -6.55
N GLU A 166 20.86 3.13 -6.70
CA GLU A 166 22.06 3.60 -6.01
C GLU A 166 21.84 3.77 -4.50
N ALA A 167 20.64 4.20 -4.09
CA ALA A 167 20.29 4.38 -2.69
C ALA A 167 20.02 3.05 -1.95
N GLN A 168 19.73 1.96 -2.67
CA GLN A 168 19.53 0.61 -2.13
C GLN A 168 20.84 -0.18 -1.92
N LYS A 169 22.00 0.40 -2.27
CA LYS A 169 23.32 -0.21 -2.06
C LYS A 169 23.87 0.16 -0.68
#